data_AF-A0A9P8JEZ0-F1
#
_entry.id   AF-A0A9P8JEZ0-F1
#
_cell.length_a   1.000
_cell.length_b   1.000
_cell.length_c   1.000
_cell.angle_alpha   90.00
_cell.angle_beta   90.00
_cell.angle_gamma   90.00
#
_symmetry.space_group_name_H-M   'P 1'
#
loop_
_entity.id
_entity.type
_entity.pdbx_description
1 polymer ?
#
loop_
_entity_poly.entity_id
_entity_poly.type
_entity_poly.pdbx_seq_one_letter_code
_entity_poly.pdbx_strand_id
1 'polypeptide(L)'
;KVPPTFEGVDYDNNLQLKAAQDAVLREQWVQSMMARLLREEMGKCYYREGVNHLEKCGHLRERYLEQLKHAKVKGYLFEQQNTTPTSS
;
A
#
# COMPACT_ATOMS: atom_id res chain seq x y z
N LYS A 1 15.60 5.88 -10.26
CA LYS A 1 14.48 5.33 -9.45
C LYS A 1 13.26 6.20 -9.75
N VAL A 2 12.16 5.63 -10.23
CA VAL A 2 10.94 6.38 -10.61
C VAL A 2 10.06 6.57 -9.37
N PRO A 3 9.62 7.80 -9.05
CA PRO A 3 8.71 8.03 -7.93
C PRO A 3 7.34 7.38 -8.20
N PRO A 4 6.64 6.88 -7.17
CA PRO A 4 5.29 6.32 -7.31
C PRO A 4 4.24 7.44 -7.41
N THR A 5 4.39 8.34 -8.38
CA THR A 5 3.51 9.49 -8.60
C THR A 5 3.34 9.75 -10.09
N PHE A 6 2.26 10.45 -10.47
CA PHE A 6 2.02 10.92 -11.83
C PHE A 6 2.41 12.39 -12.05
N GLU A 7 2.89 13.07 -11.00
CA GLU A 7 3.31 14.47 -11.08
C GLU A 7 4.55 14.62 -11.98
N GLY A 8 4.47 15.48 -12.99
CA GLY A 8 5.57 15.75 -13.92
C GLY A 8 5.88 14.60 -14.89
N VAL A 9 4.98 13.62 -15.02
CA VAL A 9 5.08 12.56 -16.03
C VAL A 9 4.64 13.11 -17.39
N ASP A 10 5.47 12.91 -18.41
CA ASP A 10 5.07 13.13 -19.81
C ASP A 10 4.16 11.98 -20.26
N TYR A 11 2.91 12.31 -20.57
CA TYR A 11 1.88 11.34 -20.96
C TYR A 11 2.03 10.88 -22.42
N ASP A 12 2.73 11.64 -23.27
CA ASP A 12 3.01 11.27 -24.66
C ASP A 12 4.21 10.29 -24.73
N ASN A 13 5.06 10.29 -23.71
CA ASN A 13 6.14 9.34 -23.56
C ASN A 13 5.65 8.03 -22.92
N ASN A 14 5.33 7.04 -23.78
CA ASN A 14 4.82 5.74 -23.33
C ASN A 14 5.73 5.03 -22.30
N LEU A 15 7.05 5.14 -22.45
CA LEU A 15 8.00 4.52 -21.53
C LEU A 15 7.91 5.14 -20.13
N GLN A 16 7.87 6.48 -20.06
CA GLN A 16 7.79 7.20 -18.80
C GLN A 16 6.44 6.97 -18.12
N LEU A 17 5.34 7.01 -18.89
CA LEU A 17 4.01 6.73 -18.41
C LEU A 17 3.90 5.32 -17.81
N LYS A 18 4.41 4.31 -18.52
CA LYS A 18 4.40 2.92 -18.02
C LYS A 18 5.22 2.76 -16.76
N ALA A 19 6.38 3.43 -16.68
CA ALA A 19 7.21 3.39 -15.48
C ALA A 19 6.50 4.00 -14.26
N ALA A 20 5.73 5.07 -14.43
CA ALA A 20 4.93 5.69 -13.37
C ALA A 20 3.76 4.80 -12.92
N GLN A 21 3.01 4.22 -13.88
CA GLN A 21 1.93 3.26 -13.59
C GLN A 21 2.44 2.08 -12.75
N ASP A 22 3.57 1.51 -13.16
CA ASP A 22 4.24 0.43 -12.47
C ASP A 22 4.72 0.82 -11.07
N ALA A 23 5.27 2.02 -10.89
CA ALA A 23 5.76 2.50 -9.60
C ALA A 23 4.62 2.66 -8.59
N VAL A 24 3.51 3.27 -9.01
CA VAL A 24 2.29 3.41 -8.19
C VAL A 24 1.74 2.04 -7.78
N LEU A 25 1.61 1.12 -8.73
CA LEU A 25 1.08 -0.20 -8.45
C LEU A 25 2.00 -0.98 -7.50
N ARG A 26 3.33 -0.93 -7.69
CA ARG A 26 4.29 -1.58 -6.79
C ARG A 26 4.19 -1.05 -5.36
N GLU A 27 4.04 0.25 -5.17
CA GLU A 27 3.90 0.83 -3.83
C GLU A 27 2.62 0.33 -3.13
N GLN A 28 1.50 0.22 -3.85
CA GLN A 28 0.28 -0.36 -3.30
C GLN A 28 0.48 -1.83 -2.87
N TRP A 29 1.22 -2.62 -3.65
CA TRP A 29 1.58 -3.99 -3.28
C TRP A 29 2.51 -4.06 -2.06
N VAL A 30 3.43 -3.10 -1.91
CA VAL A 30 4.27 -2.98 -0.71
C VAL A 30 3.39 -2.78 0.53
N GLN A 31 2.41 -1.88 0.48
CA GLN A 31 1.46 -1.66 1.59
C GLN A 31 0.65 -2.92 1.91
N SER A 32 0.18 -3.64 0.88
CA SER A 32 -0.49 -4.93 1.06
C SER A 32 0.42 -5.98 1.70
N MET A 33 1.70 -6.03 1.34
CA MET A 33 2.66 -6.98 1.90
C MET A 33 3.02 -6.63 3.35
N MET A 34 3.14 -5.35 3.68
CA MET A 34 3.32 -4.89 5.06
C MET A 34 2.16 -5.32 5.97
N ALA A 35 0.92 -5.21 5.49
CA ALA A 35 -0.25 -5.69 6.22
C ALA A 35 -0.22 -7.21 6.44
N ARG A 36 0.27 -7.97 5.44
CA ARG A 36 0.44 -9.43 5.55
C ARG A 36 1.47 -9.79 6.63
N LEU A 37 2.62 -9.11 6.67
CA LEU A 37 3.64 -9.34 7.69
C LEU A 37 3.12 -9.05 9.11
N LEU A 38 2.38 -7.95 9.30
CA LEU A 38 1.76 -7.63 10.58
C LEU A 38 0.75 -8.70 11.02
N ARG A 39 -0.06 -9.21 10.09
CA ARG A 39 -1.01 -10.30 10.36
C ARG A 39 -0.29 -11.60 10.75
N GLU A 40 0.79 -11.95 10.05
CA GLU A 40 1.60 -13.14 10.36
C GLU A 40 2.24 -13.03 11.75
N GLU A 41 2.83 -11.88 12.08
CA GLU A 41 3.43 -11.65 13.40
C GLU A 41 2.39 -11.62 14.53
N MET A 42 1.23 -11.02 14.28
CA MET A 42 0.09 -11.06 15.21
C MET A 42 -0.38 -12.50 15.45
N GLY A 43 -0.44 -13.33 14.41
CA GLY A 43 -0.77 -14.75 14.52
C GLY A 43 0.20 -15.51 15.41
N LYS A 44 1.51 -15.26 15.29
CA LYS A 44 2.53 -15.84 16.17
C LYS A 44 2.37 -15.37 17.62
N CYS A 45 2.07 -14.09 17.85
CA CYS A 45 1.81 -13.56 19.18
C CYS A 45 0.59 -14.24 19.82
N TYR A 46 -0.51 -14.38 19.08
CA TYR A 46 -1.73 -15.03 19.57
C TYR A 46 -1.46 -16.50 19.94
N TYR A 47 -0.66 -17.20 19.14
CA TYR A 47 -0.25 -18.58 19.43
C TYR A 47 0.61 -18.67 20.70
N ARG A 48 1.58 -17.76 20.89
CA ARG A 48 2.49 -17.77 22.04
C ARG A 48 1.80 -17.38 23.35
N GLU A 49 0.96 -16.35 23.33
CA GLU A 49 0.36 -15.76 24.53
C GLU A 49 -0.94 -16.46 24.97
N GLY A 50 -1.55 -17.26 24.08
CA GLY A 50 -2.76 -18.01 24.38
C GLY A 50 -3.88 -17.08 24.88
N VAL A 51 -4.46 -17.38 26.03
CA VAL A 51 -5.55 -16.58 26.64
C VAL A 51 -5.14 -15.14 26.99
N ASN A 52 -3.84 -14.84 27.08
CA ASN A 52 -3.32 -13.51 27.41
C ASN A 52 -3.17 -12.59 26.18
N HIS A 53 -3.53 -13.04 24.98
CA HIS A 53 -3.29 -12.31 23.74
C HIS A 53 -3.95 -10.93 23.69
N LEU A 54 -5.05 -10.71 24.42
CA LEU A 54 -5.75 -9.42 24.49
C LEU A 54 -4.89 -8.32 25.13
N GLU A 55 -4.13 -8.67 26.17
CA GLU A 55 -3.22 -7.75 26.86
C GLU A 55 -1.89 -7.62 26.11
N LYS A 56 -1.31 -8.76 25.71
CA LYS A 56 0.07 -8.81 25.21
C LYS A 56 0.21 -8.45 23.73
N CYS A 57 -0.80 -8.74 22.90
CA CYS A 57 -0.73 -8.57 21.44
C CYS A 57 -1.49 -7.33 20.92
N GLY A 58 -2.04 -6.48 21.80
CA GLY A 58 -2.85 -5.31 21.42
C GLY A 58 -2.16 -4.34 20.46
N HIS A 59 -0.86 -4.10 20.67
CA HIS A 59 -0.06 -3.23 19.81
C HIS A 59 0.08 -3.74 18.35
N LEU A 60 0.16 -5.07 18.14
CA LEU A 60 0.19 -5.66 16.79
C LEU A 60 -1.18 -5.53 16.11
N ARG A 61 -2.26 -5.75 16.86
CA ARG A 61 -3.63 -5.54 16.37
C ARG A 61 -3.84 -4.09 15.94
N GLU A 62 -3.44 -3.12 16.76
CA GLU A 62 -3.60 -1.69 16.45
C GLU A 62 -2.82 -1.29 15.19
N ARG A 63 -1.55 -1.68 15.10
CA ARG A 63 -0.74 -1.47 13.88
C ARG A 63 -1.36 -2.15 12.66
N TYR A 64 -1.90 -3.36 12.81
CA TYR A 64 -2.55 -4.07 11.72
C TYR A 64 -3.80 -3.34 11.23
N LEU A 65 -4.64 -2.84 12.15
CA LEU A 65 -5.84 -2.07 11.84
C LEU A 65 -5.52 -0.72 11.18
N GLU A 66 -4.45 -0.06 11.63
CA GLU A 66 -3.97 1.16 10.99
C GLU A 66 -3.50 0.88 9.56
N GLN A 67 -2.73 -0.18 9.36
CA GLN A 67 -2.20 -0.53 8.04
C GLN A 67 -3.26 -1.05 7.08
N LEU A 68 -4.34 -1.65 7.58
CA LEU A 68 -5.47 -2.11 6.77
C LEU A 68 -6.12 -0.99 5.95
N LYS A 69 -6.02 0.28 6.39
CA LYS A 69 -6.50 1.46 5.63
C LYS A 69 -5.79 1.62 4.29
N HIS A 70 -4.53 1.18 4.21
CA HIS A 70 -3.65 1.33 3.05
C HIS A 70 -3.41 0.03 2.28
N ALA A 71 -3.74 -1.12 2.86
CA ALA A 71 -3.43 -2.44 2.32
C ALA A 71 -4.17 -2.80 1.02
N LYS A 72 -5.29 -2.13 0.71
CA LYS A 72 -6.10 -2.44 -0.48
C LYS A 72 -5.43 -1.88 -1.74
N VAL A 73 -5.07 -2.76 -2.67
CA VAL A 73 -4.65 -2.39 -4.03
C VAL A 73 -5.86 -1.83 -4.78
N LYS A 74 -5.74 -0.59 -5.28
CA LYS A 74 -6.77 0.16 -6.00
C LYS A 74 -6.46 0.32 -7.50
N GLY A 75 -5.23 0.01 -7.91
CA GLY A 75 -4.75 0.28 -9.26
C GLY A 75 -4.34 1.75 -9.44
N TYR A 76 -3.95 2.12 -10.66
CA TYR A 76 -3.36 3.43 -10.95
C TYR A 76 -4.32 4.41 -11.67
N LEU A 77 -5.45 3.94 -12.19
CA LEU A 77 -6.34 4.75 -13.05
C LEU A 77 -6.88 6.00 -12.34
N PHE A 78 -7.31 5.87 -11.08
CA PHE A 78 -7.84 7.00 -10.33
C PHE A 78 -6.79 8.09 -10.10
N GLU A 79 -5.59 7.71 -9.68
CA GLU A 79 -4.49 8.67 -9.50
C GLU A 79 -4.09 9.30 -10.84
N GLN A 80 -4.00 8.50 -11.91
CA GLN A 80 -3.65 8.98 -13.24
C GLN A 80 -4.64 10.04 -13.76
N GLN A 81 -5.95 9.80 -13.62
CA GLN A 81 -7.01 10.71 -14.09
C GLN A 81 -7.13 12.01 -13.28
N ASN A 82 -6.83 11.96 -11.99
CA ASN A 82 -6.88 13.16 -11.14
C ASN A 82 -5.61 14.03 -11.23
N THR A 83 -4.49 13.45 -11.70
CA THR A 83 -3.22 14.18 -11.83
C THR A 83 -3.04 14.77 -13.23
N THR A 84 -3.76 14.28 -14.24
CA THR A 84 -3.82 14.95 -15.55
C THR A 84 -4.51 16.30 -15.35
N PRO A 85 -3.86 17.44 -15.68
CA PRO A 85 -4.59 18.70 -15.77
C PRO A 85 -5.70 18.47 -16.77
N THR A 86 -6.95 18.69 -16.35
CA THR A 86 -8.11 18.64 -17.25
C THR A 86 -7.78 19.52 -18.44
N SER A 87 -7.56 18.89 -19.60
CA SER A 87 -7.38 19.59 -20.87
C SER A 87 -8.56 20.55 -21.05
N SER A 88 -8.29 21.83 -20.90
CA SER A 88 -9.11 22.91 -21.46
C SER A 88 -8.57 23.22 -22.84
#